data_AF-A0A841CY79-F1
#
_entry.id   AF-A0A841CY79-F1
#
_cell.length_a   1.000
_cell.length_b   1.000
_cell.length_c   1.000
_cell.angle_alpha   90.00
_cell.angle_beta   90.00
_cell.angle_gamma   90.00
#
_symmetry.space_group_name_H-M   'P 1'
#
loop_
_entity.id
_entity.type
_entity.pdbx_description
1 polymer ?
#
loop_
_entity_poly.entity_id
_entity_poly.type
_entity_poly.pdbx_seq_one_letter_code
_entity_poly.pdbx_strand_id
1 'polypeptide(L)'
;MQISRKIAGFLLALAAFMIFEWVNLGFNLADGHATSFYVVHGILVAVNIALAIVLAVIGLRGLRGSGGLRGRAQGAKRPPV
;
A
#
# COMPACT_ATOMS: atom_id res chain seq x y z
N MET A 1 13.02 -3.49 -12.14
CA MET A 1 12.03 -4.51 -11.72
C MET A 1 10.71 -4.21 -12.40
N GLN A 2 10.16 -5.14 -13.19
CA GLN A 2 8.78 -5.01 -13.68
C GLN A 2 7.82 -5.66 -12.68
N ILE A 3 7.02 -4.86 -12.00
CA ILE A 3 5.97 -5.33 -11.08
C ILE A 3 4.72 -5.64 -11.91
N SER A 4 4.20 -6.86 -11.78
CA SER A 4 2.95 -7.23 -12.44
C SER A 4 1.76 -6.50 -11.80
N ARG A 5 0.69 -6.26 -12.58
CA ARG A 5 -0.52 -5.61 -12.07
C ARG A 5 -1.16 -6.35 -10.89
N LYS A 6 -1.02 -7.69 -10.84
CA LYS A 6 -1.51 -8.52 -9.73
C LYS A 6 -0.73 -8.23 -8.45
N ILE A 7 0.59 -8.18 -8.55
CA ILE A 7 1.47 -7.86 -7.42
C ILE A 7 1.24 -6.42 -6.96
N ALA A 8 1.13 -5.47 -7.89
CA ALA A 8 0.83 -4.08 -7.55
C ALA A 8 -0.51 -3.94 -6.79
N GLY A 9 -1.56 -4.62 -7.25
CA GLY A 9 -2.84 -4.66 -6.55
C GLY A 9 -2.74 -5.30 -5.16
N PHE A 10 -2.01 -6.41 -5.03
CA PHE A 10 -1.74 -7.04 -3.74
C PHE A 10 -1.03 -6.09 -2.78
N LEU A 11 0.02 -5.39 -3.23
CA LEU A 11 0.77 -4.45 -2.38
C LEU A 11 -0.11 -3.30 -1.87
N LEU A 12 -1.05 -2.82 -2.68
CA LEU A 12 -2.02 -1.81 -2.25
C LEU A 12 -3.04 -2.37 -1.26
N ALA A 13 -3.55 -3.58 -1.50
CA ALA A 13 -4.48 -4.24 -0.57
C ALA A 13 -3.81 -4.54 0.77
N LEU A 14 -2.56 -5.02 0.75
CA LEU A 14 -1.76 -5.25 1.94
C LEU A 14 -1.49 -3.92 2.69
N ALA A 15 -1.11 -2.85 1.99
CA ALA A 15 -0.93 -1.54 2.62
C ALA A 15 -2.22 -1.03 3.28
N ALA A 16 -3.38 -1.22 2.65
CA ALA A 16 -4.67 -0.86 3.23
C ALA A 16 -5.03 -1.71 4.45
N PHE A 17 -4.80 -3.03 4.37
CA PHE A 17 -5.01 -3.95 5.48
C PHE A 17 -4.12 -3.62 6.69
N MET A 18 -2.85 -3.30 6.43
CA MET A 18 -1.90 -2.80 7.43
C MET A 18 -2.36 -1.49 8.06
N ILE A 19 -3.21 -0.67 7.45
CA ILE A 19 -3.78 0.50 8.13
C ILE A 19 -4.99 0.06 8.97
N PHE A 20 -5.84 -0.81 8.42
CA PHE A 20 -7.06 -1.30 9.07
C PHE A 20 -6.80 -2.03 10.40
N GLU A 21 -5.82 -2.93 10.45
CA GLU A 21 -5.49 -3.66 11.69
C GLU A 21 -5.11 -2.72 12.84
N TRP A 22 -4.37 -1.65 12.51
CA TRP A 22 -3.86 -0.72 13.52
C TRP A 22 -4.89 0.30 13.95
N VAL A 23 -5.88 0.61 13.11
CA VAL A 23 -7.09 1.34 13.54
C VAL A 23 -7.86 0.53 14.58
N ASN A 24 -8.09 -0.77 14.32
CA ASN A 24 -8.76 -1.65 15.28
C ASN A 24 -7.97 -1.82 16.58
N LEU A 25 -6.65 -1.93 16.51
CA LEU A 25 -5.79 -1.99 17.69
C LEU A 25 -5.80 -0.68 18.48
N GLY A 26 -5.84 0.47 17.79
CA GLY A 26 -5.95 1.79 18.41
C GLY A 26 -7.25 1.95 19.22
N PHE A 27 -8.37 1.42 18.72
CA PHE A 27 -9.62 1.36 19.48
C PHE A 27 -9.58 0.36 20.65
N ASN A 28 -8.72 -0.65 20.56
CA ASN A 28 -8.55 -1.67 21.59
C ASN A 28 -7.49 -1.29 22.65
N LEU A 29 -6.77 -0.18 22.44
CA LEU A 29 -5.79 0.38 23.38
C LEU A 29 -6.49 1.16 24.52
N ALA A 30 -7.47 0.53 25.16
CA ALA A 30 -8.18 1.14 26.29
C ALA A 30 -7.23 1.51 27.43
N ASP A 31 -7.65 2.48 28.24
CA ASP A 31 -6.88 2.92 29.41
C ASP A 31 -6.79 1.79 30.45
N GLY A 32 -5.60 1.61 31.04
CA GLY A 32 -5.38 0.61 32.11
C GLY A 32 -4.09 -0.21 32.00
N HIS A 33 -3.21 0.08 31.05
CA HIS A 33 -1.94 -0.64 30.88
C HIS A 33 -0.73 0.14 31.41
N ALA A 34 0.39 -0.55 31.62
CA ALA A 34 1.66 0.11 31.98
C ALA A 34 2.17 1.00 30.83
N THR A 35 2.91 2.07 31.14
CA THR A 35 3.47 2.99 30.12
C THR A 35 4.28 2.25 29.04
N SER A 36 5.03 1.21 29.42
CA SER A 36 5.79 0.38 28.49
C SER A 36 4.93 -0.29 27.43
N PHE A 37 3.69 -0.68 27.76
CA PHE A 37 2.73 -1.23 26.80
C PHE A 37 2.42 -0.22 25.70
N TYR A 38 2.09 1.01 26.07
CA TYR A 38 1.76 2.07 25.12
C TYR A 38 2.97 2.49 24.27
N VAL A 39 4.17 2.53 24.85
CA VAL A 39 5.41 2.88 24.11
C VAL A 39 5.70 1.82 23.04
N VAL A 40 5.68 0.54 23.39
CA VAL A 40 5.95 -0.55 22.43
C VAL A 40 4.91 -0.55 21.31
N HIS A 41 3.62 -0.46 21.65
CA HIS A 41 2.56 -0.43 20.64
C HIS A 41 2.65 0.82 19.76
N GLY A 42 2.96 1.98 20.34
CA GLY A 42 3.17 3.22 19.58
C GLY A 42 4.30 3.10 18.56
N ILE A 43 5.43 2.48 18.93
CA ILE A 43 6.53 2.22 17.98
C ILE A 43 6.08 1.28 16.87
N LEU A 44 5.39 0.18 17.21
CA LEU A 44 4.91 -0.77 16.21
C LEU A 44 3.92 -0.13 15.23
N VAL A 45 3.00 0.71 15.71
CA VAL A 45 2.10 1.53 14.87
C VAL A 45 2.91 2.39 13.90
N ALA A 46 3.87 3.16 14.42
CA ALA A 46 4.65 4.11 13.61
C ALA A 46 5.43 3.40 12.50
N VAL A 47 6.13 2.31 12.83
CA VAL A 47 6.88 1.50 11.86
C VAL A 47 5.94 0.90 10.82
N ASN A 48 4.80 0.36 11.24
CA ASN A 48 3.84 -0.24 10.32
C ASN A 48 3.24 0.77 9.34
N ILE A 49 2.90 1.99 9.80
CA ILE A 49 2.45 3.07 8.92
C ILE A 49 3.52 3.43 7.89
N ALA A 50 4.79 3.54 8.31
CA ALA A 50 5.89 3.80 7.38
C ALA A 50 6.00 2.72 6.30
N LEU A 51 5.90 1.44 6.68
CA LEU A 51 5.88 0.31 5.75
C LEU A 51 4.68 0.38 4.80
N ALA A 52 3.47 0.65 5.32
CA ALA A 52 2.26 0.78 4.51
C ALA A 52 2.42 1.88 3.44
N ILE A 53 3.01 3.03 3.79
CA ILE A 53 3.31 4.12 2.85
C ILE A 53 4.27 3.66 1.75
N VAL A 54 5.37 3.00 2.13
CA VAL A 54 6.36 2.49 1.16
C VAL A 54 5.71 1.51 0.18
N LEU A 55 4.95 0.53 0.69
CA LEU A 55 4.25 -0.45 -0.14
C LEU A 55 3.21 0.22 -1.04
N ALA A 56 2.48 1.21 -0.53
CA ALA A 56 1.53 1.98 -1.31
C ALA A 56 2.21 2.72 -2.48
N VAL A 57 3.35 3.38 -2.23
CA VAL A 57 4.13 4.06 -3.27
C VAL A 57 4.62 3.07 -4.32
N ILE A 58 5.13 1.90 -3.92
CA ILE A 58 5.59 0.86 -4.83
C ILE A 58 4.42 0.32 -5.68
N GLY A 59 3.30 0.00 -5.04
CA GLY A 59 2.09 -0.47 -5.71
C GLY A 59 1.55 0.54 -6.73
N LEU A 60 1.45 1.82 -6.34
CA LEU A 60 1.02 2.90 -7.23
C LEU A 60 1.95 3.06 -8.43
N ARG A 61 3.27 2.99 -8.24
CA ARG A 61 4.25 3.02 -9.33
C ARG A 61 4.10 1.82 -10.27
N GLY A 62 3.88 0.62 -9.73
CA GLY A 62 3.64 -0.60 -10.51
C GLY A 62 2.38 -0.52 -11.39
N LEU A 63 1.30 0.10 -10.89
CA LEU A 63 0.09 0.35 -11.66
C LEU A 63 0.30 1.39 -12.77
N ARG A 64 1.01 2.49 -12.48
CA ARG A 64 1.26 3.59 -13.44
C ARG A 64 2.23 3.20 -14.56
N GLY A 65 3.30 2.46 -14.26
CA GLY A 65 4.26 1.98 -15.27
C GLY A 65 3.67 1.00 -16.29
N SER A 66 2.59 0.31 -15.93
CA SER A 66 1.87 -0.61 -16.80
C SER A 66 0.83 0.06 -17.72
N GLY A 67 0.48 1.33 -17.46
CA GLY A 67 -0.51 2.09 -18.24
C GLY A 67 0.03 2.64 -19.56
N GLY A 68 1.32 3.00 -19.61
CA GLY A 68 1.96 3.59 -20.79
C GLY A 68 2.07 2.65 -21.99
N LEU A 69 2.25 1.35 -21.77
CA LEU A 69 2.31 0.37 -22.86
C LEU A 69 0.94 0.12 -23.53
N ARG A 70 -0.16 0.22 -22.77
CA ARG A 70 -1.51 -0.08 -23.29
C ARG A 70 -2.04 1.04 -24.19
N GLY A 71 -1.72 2.30 -23.88
CA GLY A 71 -2.05 3.45 -24.73
C GLY A 71 -1.26 3.48 -26.04
N ARG A 72 0.01 3.08 -26.01
CA ARG A 72 0.88 3.05 -27.20
C ARG A 72 0.51 1.94 -28.19
N ALA A 73 0.05 0.78 -27.70
CA ALA A 73 -0.42 -0.32 -28.54
C ALA A 73 -1.80 -0.04 -29.20
N GLN A 74 -2.65 0.78 -28.57
CA GLN A 74 -3.93 1.21 -29.18
C GLN A 74 -3.75 2.30 -30.24
N GLY A 75 -2.79 3.21 -30.06
CA GLY A 75 -2.44 4.21 -31.08
C GLY A 75 -1.89 3.60 -32.37
N ALA A 76 -1.13 2.49 -32.26
CA ALA A 76 -0.55 1.79 -33.40
C ALA A 76 -1.56 0.97 -34.23
N LYS A 77 -2.78 0.73 -33.72
CA LYS A 77 -3.83 -0.03 -34.40
C LYS A 77 -4.83 0.81 -35.20
N ARG A 78 -4.69 2.13 -35.24
CA ARG A 78 -5.51 2.97 -36.14
C ARG A 78 -4.81 3.03 -37.52
N PRO A 79 -5.33 2.36 -38.57
CA PRO A 79 -4.82 2.56 -39.91
C PRO A 79 -5.11 4.00 -40.37
N PRO A 80 -4.23 4.59 -41.19
CA PRO A 80 -4.53 5.86 -41.85
C PRO A 80 -5.73 5.64 -42.79
N VAL A 81 -6.72 6.52 -42.67
CA VAL A 81 -7.86 6.68 -43.60
C VAL A 81 -7.40 7.33 -44.89
#